data_AF-A0A382WZQ1-F1
#
_entry.id   AF-A0A382WZQ1-F1
#
_cell.length_a   1.000
_cell.length_b   1.000
_cell.length_c   1.000
_cell.angle_alpha   90.00
_cell.angle_beta   90.00
_cell.angle_gamma   90.00
#
_symmetry.space_group_name_H-M   'P 1'
#
loop_
_entity.id
_entity.type
_entity.pdbx_description
1 polymer ?
#
loop_
_entity_poly.entity_id
_entity_poly.type
_entity_poly.pdbx_seq_one_letter_code
_entity_poly.pdbx_strand_id
1 'polypeptide(L)'
;MAGTGAAYEARYWGRDMKIICAEKANIDRSGAVAQGLYAINCYMGMQWDENQPEDHVRYARNDLMGLVREDLAFDMARHVDSAVHKFEEWGLPIMRNEKTGHYQREGKWQIMIHGESYKPIVAEAARKSADKIYNRIMVTHLLMDESKENRVGGAVGFNCRTGAYHVFRAKAVIVA
;
A
#
# COMPACT_ATOMS: atom_id res chain seq x y z
N MET A 1 -2.55 -1.67 -3.30
CA MET A 1 -1.73 -0.58 -2.74
C MET A 1 -1.06 -1.03 -1.45
N ALA A 2 -1.80 -1.36 -0.40
CA ALA A 2 -1.21 -1.81 0.87
C ALA A 2 -0.33 -3.06 0.70
N GLY A 3 -0.85 -4.13 0.08
CA GLY A 3 -0.08 -5.37 -0.13
C GLY A 3 1.19 -5.20 -0.97
N THR A 4 1.17 -4.32 -1.98
CA THR A 4 2.36 -4.00 -2.80
C THR A 4 3.40 -3.22 -2.00
N GLY A 5 2.97 -2.26 -1.16
CA GLY A 5 3.87 -1.53 -0.25
C GLY A 5 4.48 -2.43 0.81
N ALA A 6 3.69 -3.33 1.39
CA ALA A 6 4.17 -4.33 2.35
C ALA A 6 5.22 -5.26 1.72
N ALA A 7 4.99 -5.76 0.50
CA ALA A 7 5.98 -6.58 -0.20
C ALA A 7 7.27 -5.82 -0.52
N TYR A 8 7.16 -4.55 -0.91
CA TYR A 8 8.31 -3.68 -1.17
C TYR A 8 9.16 -3.49 0.09
N GLU A 9 8.56 -3.02 1.17
CA GLU A 9 9.26 -2.69 2.41
C GLU A 9 9.79 -3.96 3.12
N ALA A 10 9.01 -5.06 3.07
CA ALA A 10 9.43 -6.33 3.64
C ALA A 10 10.70 -6.88 2.99
N ARG A 11 10.98 -6.59 1.70
CA ARG A 11 12.26 -7.01 1.10
C ARG A 11 13.44 -6.33 1.74
N TYR A 12 13.35 -5.01 1.97
CA TYR A 12 14.45 -4.26 2.56
C TYR A 12 14.82 -4.80 3.95
N TRP A 13 13.83 -5.02 4.82
CA TRP A 13 14.06 -5.50 6.19
C TRP A 13 14.20 -7.01 6.33
N GLY A 14 13.43 -7.75 5.53
CA GLY A 14 13.39 -9.22 5.54
C GLY A 14 14.65 -9.85 4.96
N ARG A 15 15.49 -9.10 4.22
CA ARG A 15 16.75 -9.56 3.63
C ARG A 15 16.51 -10.85 2.82
N ASP A 16 17.04 -11.97 3.28
CA ASP A 16 16.94 -13.29 2.63
C ASP A 16 15.67 -14.06 3.00
N MET A 17 14.77 -13.48 3.80
CA MET A 17 13.49 -14.10 4.10
C MET A 17 12.64 -14.25 2.84
N LYS A 18 11.93 -15.38 2.75
CA LYS A 18 11.02 -15.68 1.66
C LYS A 18 9.72 -14.87 1.80
N ILE A 19 9.44 -14.03 0.81
CA ILE A 19 8.29 -13.13 0.72
C ILE A 19 7.35 -13.63 -0.37
N ILE A 20 6.11 -13.91 0.02
CA ILE A 20 5.07 -14.43 -0.87
C ILE A 20 3.87 -13.50 -0.85
N CYS A 21 3.38 -13.13 -2.03
CA CYS A 21 2.12 -12.43 -2.20
C CYS A 21 1.10 -13.36 -2.85
N ALA A 22 -0.10 -13.46 -2.29
CA ALA A 22 -1.23 -14.17 -2.88
C ALA A 22 -2.31 -13.14 -3.27
N GLU A 23 -2.65 -13.10 -4.55
CA GLU A 23 -3.57 -12.13 -5.13
C GLU A 23 -4.70 -12.88 -5.84
N LYS A 24 -5.97 -12.57 -5.51
CA LYS A 24 -7.13 -13.24 -6.11
C LYS A 24 -7.32 -12.91 -7.60
N ALA A 25 -6.80 -11.79 -8.04
CA ALA A 25 -6.86 -11.30 -9.42
C ALA A 25 -5.49 -11.38 -10.10
N ASN A 26 -5.12 -10.34 -10.86
CA ASN A 26 -3.75 -10.14 -11.34
C ASN A 26 -3.23 -8.83 -10.74
N ILE A 27 -2.07 -8.91 -10.07
CA ILE A 27 -1.46 -7.79 -9.34
C ILE A 27 -1.25 -6.54 -10.22
N ASP A 28 -1.13 -6.66 -11.53
CA ASP A 28 -0.86 -5.51 -12.41
C ASP A 28 -2.01 -4.50 -12.43
N ARG A 29 -3.25 -4.97 -12.22
CA ARG A 29 -4.48 -4.14 -12.27
C ARG A 29 -5.53 -4.53 -11.23
N SER A 30 -5.17 -5.28 -10.19
CA SER A 30 -6.10 -5.63 -9.09
C SER A 30 -6.46 -4.45 -8.18
N GLY A 31 -7.60 -4.54 -7.50
CA GLY A 31 -8.00 -3.60 -6.45
C GLY A 31 -8.53 -2.25 -6.95
N ALA A 32 -8.64 -1.29 -6.04
CA ALA A 32 -9.30 0.01 -6.29
C ALA A 32 -8.61 0.87 -7.37
N VAL A 33 -7.29 0.72 -7.56
CA VAL A 33 -6.48 1.52 -8.48
C VAL A 33 -6.40 0.85 -9.87
N ALA A 34 -7.34 -0.04 -10.21
CA ALA A 34 -7.32 -0.77 -11.48
C ALA A 34 -7.27 0.17 -12.70
N GLN A 35 -8.09 1.22 -12.69
CA GLN A 35 -8.17 2.21 -13.77
C GLN A 35 -7.09 3.30 -13.67
N GLY A 36 -6.27 3.27 -12.61
CA GLY A 36 -5.47 4.42 -12.20
C GLY A 36 -6.26 5.36 -11.28
N LEU A 37 -5.63 6.49 -10.95
CA LEU A 37 -6.24 7.61 -10.21
C LEU A 37 -5.76 8.93 -10.83
N TYR A 38 -6.53 9.99 -10.67
CA TYR A 38 -6.16 11.32 -11.15
C TYR A 38 -5.47 12.19 -10.07
N ALA A 39 -5.51 11.75 -8.81
CA ALA A 39 -4.89 12.42 -7.67
C ALA A 39 -4.32 11.40 -6.65
N ILE A 40 -3.34 11.84 -5.86
CA ILE A 40 -2.94 11.21 -4.60
C ILE A 40 -3.59 12.00 -3.48
N ASN A 41 -4.47 11.36 -2.70
CA ASN A 41 -5.34 12.06 -1.76
C ASN A 41 -4.70 12.39 -0.40
N CYS A 42 -3.47 11.93 -0.17
CA CYS A 42 -2.75 12.16 1.08
C CYS A 42 -1.29 12.47 0.79
N TYR A 43 -0.95 13.75 0.91
CA TYR A 43 0.40 14.28 0.78
C TYR A 43 0.50 15.54 1.65
N MET A 44 1.40 15.55 2.62
CA MET A 44 1.56 16.67 3.55
C MET A 44 2.28 17.84 2.89
N GLY A 45 3.31 17.55 2.08
CA GLY A 45 4.17 18.59 1.50
C GLY A 45 5.20 19.10 2.49
N MET A 46 5.68 18.22 3.40
CA MET A 46 6.59 18.60 4.48
C MET A 46 7.93 19.14 3.95
N GLN A 47 8.40 18.68 2.80
CA GLN A 47 9.62 19.21 2.15
C GLN A 47 9.50 20.69 1.74
N TRP A 48 8.27 21.20 1.65
CA TRP A 48 7.94 22.59 1.31
C TRP A 48 7.27 23.32 2.47
N ASP A 49 7.30 22.74 3.68
CA ASP A 49 6.68 23.29 4.89
C ASP A 49 5.20 23.67 4.72
N GLU A 50 4.46 22.89 3.91
CA GLU A 50 3.06 23.22 3.57
C GLU A 50 2.06 22.78 4.67
N ASN A 51 2.20 21.57 5.19
CA ASN A 51 1.36 21.04 6.26
C ASN A 51 2.17 20.10 7.17
N GLN A 52 1.77 20.01 8.43
CA GLN A 52 2.38 19.12 9.42
C GLN A 52 1.47 17.92 9.74
N PRO A 53 2.03 16.75 10.13
CA PRO A 53 1.24 15.55 10.47
C PRO A 53 0.15 15.81 11.52
N GLU A 54 0.39 16.68 12.49
CA GLU A 54 -0.58 17.09 13.52
C GLU A 54 -1.83 17.73 12.92
N ASP A 55 -1.68 18.52 11.85
CA ASP A 55 -2.80 19.16 11.18
C ASP A 55 -3.67 18.15 10.45
N HIS A 56 -3.05 17.10 9.90
CA HIS A 56 -3.77 15.99 9.29
C HIS A 56 -4.54 15.18 10.34
N VAL A 57 -3.98 14.95 11.53
CA VAL A 57 -4.69 14.29 12.65
C VAL A 57 -5.91 15.10 13.08
N ARG A 58 -5.77 16.42 13.24
CA ARG A 58 -6.89 17.30 13.57
C ARG A 58 -7.99 17.25 12.50
N TYR A 59 -7.59 17.27 11.23
CA TYR A 59 -8.50 17.12 10.10
C TYR A 59 -9.24 15.78 10.15
N ALA A 60 -8.53 14.67 10.27
CA ALA A 60 -9.11 13.33 10.32
C ALA A 60 -10.05 13.13 11.52
N ARG A 61 -9.71 13.69 12.69
CA ARG A 61 -10.59 13.69 13.86
C ARG A 61 -11.89 14.43 13.59
N ASN A 62 -11.81 15.61 12.98
CA ASN A 62 -13.01 16.41 12.68
C ASN A 62 -13.89 15.71 11.64
N ASP A 63 -13.28 15.14 10.60
CA ASP A 63 -13.98 14.41 9.53
C ASP A 63 -14.68 13.16 10.06
N LEU A 64 -14.04 12.43 10.99
CA LEU A 64 -14.57 11.22 11.63
C LEU A 64 -15.36 11.52 12.92
N MET A 65 -15.86 12.74 13.07
CA MET A 65 -16.75 13.16 14.16
C MET A 65 -16.20 12.85 15.57
N GLY A 66 -14.88 12.97 15.74
CA GLY A 66 -14.18 12.77 17.02
C GLY A 66 -13.65 11.35 17.26
N LEU A 67 -14.02 10.35 16.45
CA LEU A 67 -13.67 8.95 16.68
C LEU A 67 -12.57 8.49 15.71
N VAL A 68 -11.31 8.69 16.10
CA VAL A 68 -10.15 8.27 15.30
C VAL A 68 -9.02 7.76 16.21
N ARG A 69 -8.25 6.78 15.72
CA ARG A 69 -6.97 6.39 16.32
C ARG A 69 -5.89 7.39 15.91
N GLU A 70 -5.78 8.48 16.67
CA GLU A 70 -4.86 9.59 16.38
C GLU A 70 -3.40 9.14 16.26
N ASP A 71 -2.99 8.16 17.07
CA ASP A 71 -1.66 7.56 17.01
C ASP A 71 -1.36 6.92 15.64
N LEU A 72 -2.34 6.20 15.08
CA LEU A 72 -2.20 5.59 13.75
C LEU A 72 -2.31 6.61 12.62
N ALA A 73 -3.19 7.61 12.77
CA ALA A 73 -3.33 8.69 11.79
C ALA A 73 -2.05 9.53 11.71
N PHE A 74 -1.43 9.84 12.85
CA PHE A 74 -0.16 10.55 12.93
C PHE A 74 0.98 9.72 12.31
N ASP A 75 1.07 8.44 12.68
CA ASP A 75 2.12 7.56 12.18
C ASP A 75 2.07 7.39 10.66
N MET A 76 0.87 7.32 10.08
CA MET A 76 0.71 7.31 8.63
C MET A 76 1.12 8.66 8.01
N ALA A 77 0.65 9.78 8.57
CA ALA A 77 0.90 11.12 8.02
C ALA A 77 2.40 11.50 8.00
N ARG A 78 3.18 11.08 9.02
CA ARG A 78 4.63 11.35 9.04
C ARG A 78 5.44 10.51 8.04
N HIS A 79 4.88 9.42 7.49
CA HIS A 79 5.56 8.54 6.53
C HIS A 79 5.09 8.72 5.08
N VAL A 80 3.86 9.19 4.86
CA VAL A 80 3.20 9.14 3.54
C VAL A 80 3.95 9.90 2.45
N ASP A 81 4.57 11.05 2.77
CA ASP A 81 5.32 11.85 1.80
C ASP A 81 6.48 11.07 1.17
N SER A 82 7.19 10.27 1.97
CA SER A 82 8.29 9.43 1.48
C SER A 82 7.80 8.39 0.46
N ALA A 83 6.62 7.80 0.70
CA ALA A 83 6.02 6.88 -0.26
C ALA A 83 5.63 7.60 -1.56
N VAL A 84 5.10 8.82 -1.49
CA VAL A 84 4.78 9.64 -2.67
C VAL A 84 6.03 9.96 -3.49
N HIS A 85 7.12 10.35 -2.82
CA HIS A 85 8.40 10.61 -3.48
C HIS A 85 8.94 9.36 -4.18
N LYS A 86 8.80 8.19 -3.57
CA LYS A 86 9.13 6.91 -4.21
C LYS A 86 8.28 6.61 -5.43
N PHE A 87 6.99 6.98 -5.43
CA PHE A 87 6.17 6.82 -6.61
C PHE A 87 6.67 7.69 -7.78
N GLU A 88 7.06 8.95 -7.53
CA GLU A 88 7.68 9.80 -8.55
C GLU A 88 9.00 9.18 -9.06
N GLU A 89 9.86 8.70 -8.16
CA GLU A 89 11.13 8.03 -8.50
C GLU A 89 10.92 6.78 -9.38
N TRP A 90 9.83 6.04 -9.16
CA TRP A 90 9.46 4.87 -9.98
C TRP A 90 8.77 5.24 -11.30
N GLY A 91 8.61 6.53 -11.59
CA GLY A 91 8.10 7.02 -12.85
C GLY A 91 6.62 7.42 -12.85
N LEU A 92 5.98 7.58 -11.68
CA LEU A 92 4.64 8.15 -11.63
C LEU A 92 4.73 9.66 -11.95
N PRO A 93 4.09 10.15 -13.04
CA PRO A 93 4.16 11.58 -13.35
C PRO A 93 3.26 12.37 -12.40
N ILE A 94 3.89 13.17 -11.54
CA ILE A 94 3.20 14.10 -10.63
C ILE A 94 3.15 15.48 -11.29
N MET A 95 1.95 16.08 -11.32
CA MET A 95 1.79 17.43 -11.87
C MET A 95 2.49 18.46 -10.99
N ARG A 96 3.03 19.51 -11.60
CA ARG A 96 3.74 20.59 -10.89
C ARG A 96 3.04 21.93 -11.10
N ASN A 97 3.07 22.76 -10.07
CA ASN A 97 2.60 24.13 -10.15
C ASN A 97 3.59 24.98 -10.97
N GLU A 98 3.12 25.67 -12.00
CA GLU A 98 3.99 26.44 -12.90
C GLU A 98 4.72 27.60 -12.22
N LYS A 99 4.17 28.15 -11.12
CA LYS A 99 4.74 29.31 -10.42
C LYS A 99 5.76 28.89 -9.36
N THR A 100 5.46 27.87 -8.57
CA THR A 100 6.30 27.45 -7.44
C THR A 100 7.21 26.26 -7.76
N GLY A 101 6.89 25.47 -8.78
CA GLY A 101 7.58 24.21 -9.08
C GLY A 101 7.25 23.05 -8.11
N HIS A 102 6.47 23.32 -7.06
CA HIS A 102 5.98 22.31 -6.11
C HIS A 102 4.96 21.39 -6.80
N TYR A 103 4.56 20.29 -6.15
CA TYR A 103 3.47 19.46 -6.68
C TYR A 103 2.16 20.25 -6.74
N GLN A 104 1.44 20.09 -7.84
CA GLN A 104 0.17 20.77 -8.07
C GLN A 104 -0.89 20.21 -7.11
N ARG A 105 -1.38 21.05 -6.21
CA ARG A 105 -2.46 20.73 -5.28
C ARG A 105 -3.81 20.68 -6.00
N GLU A 106 -4.64 19.70 -5.62
CA GLU A 106 -6.10 19.71 -5.91
C GLU A 106 -6.83 20.43 -4.76
N GLY A 107 -6.57 19.99 -3.53
CA GLY A 107 -7.01 20.60 -2.29
C GLY A 107 -5.87 20.63 -1.28
N LYS A 108 -6.19 20.81 0.00
CA LYS A 108 -5.17 20.94 1.07
C LYS A 108 -4.27 19.69 1.17
N TRP A 109 -4.84 18.50 1.03
CA TRP A 109 -4.16 17.22 1.31
C TRP A 109 -3.81 16.44 0.04
N GLN A 110 -4.30 16.88 -1.12
CA GLN A 110 -4.29 16.12 -2.36
C GLN A 110 -3.36 16.77 -3.39
N ILE A 111 -2.68 15.95 -4.19
CA ILE A 111 -1.87 16.39 -5.34
C ILE A 111 -2.31 15.69 -6.62
N MET A 112 -2.24 16.39 -7.74
CA MET A 112 -2.68 15.89 -9.05
C MET A 112 -1.59 15.04 -9.71
N ILE A 113 -2.00 13.97 -10.40
CA ILE A 113 -1.10 13.02 -11.08
C ILE A 113 -1.65 12.61 -12.45
N HIS A 114 -0.75 12.20 -13.36
CA HIS A 114 -1.13 11.42 -14.53
C HIS A 114 -1.10 9.93 -14.20
N GLY A 115 -2.07 9.48 -13.41
CA GLY A 115 -2.00 8.18 -12.72
C GLY A 115 -2.68 7.00 -13.40
N GLU A 116 -2.88 7.01 -14.73
CA GLU A 116 -3.46 5.86 -15.47
C GLU A 116 -2.71 4.55 -15.17
N SER A 117 -1.37 4.63 -15.14
CA SER A 117 -0.47 3.50 -14.88
C SER A 117 -0.03 3.39 -13.42
N TYR A 118 -0.73 4.05 -12.48
CA TYR A 118 -0.33 4.06 -11.08
C TYR A 118 -0.25 2.65 -10.48
N LYS A 119 -1.25 1.80 -10.72
CA LYS A 119 -1.22 0.42 -10.22
C LYS A 119 -0.10 -0.43 -10.83
N PRO A 120 0.11 -0.44 -12.15
CA PRO A 120 1.26 -1.10 -12.76
C PRO A 120 2.61 -0.70 -12.16
N ILE A 121 2.84 0.60 -11.93
CA ILE A 121 4.10 1.12 -11.36
C ILE A 121 4.36 0.51 -9.98
N VAL A 122 3.38 0.56 -9.07
CA VAL A 122 3.55 -0.03 -7.73
C VAL A 122 3.58 -1.56 -7.74
N ALA A 123 2.93 -2.20 -8.71
CA ALA A 123 2.98 -3.65 -8.89
C ALA A 123 4.36 -4.10 -9.37
N GLU A 124 5.03 -3.32 -10.20
CA GLU A 124 6.41 -3.58 -10.64
C GLU A 124 7.38 -3.52 -9.46
N ALA A 125 7.27 -2.50 -8.61
CA ALA A 125 8.07 -2.40 -7.38
C ALA A 125 7.89 -3.64 -6.49
N ALA A 126 6.64 -4.08 -6.28
CA ALA A 126 6.35 -5.29 -5.51
C ALA A 126 6.90 -6.58 -6.18
N ARG A 127 6.87 -6.67 -7.51
CA ARG A 127 7.39 -7.83 -8.26
C ARG A 127 8.90 -7.97 -8.16
N LYS A 128 9.63 -6.84 -8.09
CA LYS A 128 11.08 -6.83 -7.85
C LYS A 128 11.41 -7.25 -6.41
N SER A 129 10.50 -7.02 -5.47
CA SER A 129 10.72 -7.29 -4.04
C SER A 129 10.25 -8.68 -3.58
N ALA A 130 9.15 -9.22 -4.09
CA ALA A 130 8.61 -10.51 -3.66
C ALA A 130 9.31 -11.69 -4.38
N ASP A 131 9.57 -12.79 -3.67
CA ASP A 131 10.11 -14.02 -4.27
C ASP A 131 9.08 -14.70 -5.19
N LYS A 132 7.80 -14.62 -4.81
CA LYS A 132 6.71 -15.14 -5.64
C LYS A 132 5.43 -14.37 -5.43
N ILE A 133 4.79 -14.05 -6.54
CA ILE A 133 3.41 -13.56 -6.58
C ILE A 133 2.54 -14.66 -7.19
N TYR A 134 1.62 -15.19 -6.39
CA TYR A 134 0.59 -16.12 -6.81
C TYR A 134 -0.66 -15.35 -7.19
N ASN A 135 -0.83 -15.09 -8.49
CA ASN A 135 -2.08 -14.56 -9.03
C ASN A 135 -3.17 -15.64 -9.06
N ARG A 136 -4.43 -15.19 -9.02
CA ARG A 136 -5.64 -16.03 -9.03
C ARG A 136 -5.80 -16.93 -7.81
N ILE A 137 -5.20 -16.59 -6.66
CA ILE A 137 -5.41 -17.32 -5.41
C ILE A 137 -6.36 -16.53 -4.51
N MET A 138 -7.57 -17.07 -4.29
CA MET A 138 -8.47 -16.54 -3.27
C MET A 138 -8.14 -17.18 -1.93
N VAL A 139 -7.49 -16.41 -1.06
CA VAL A 139 -7.32 -16.78 0.36
C VAL A 139 -8.68 -16.69 1.04
N THR A 140 -9.05 -17.72 1.81
CA THR A 140 -10.36 -17.82 2.48
C THR A 140 -10.25 -17.86 3.99
N HIS A 141 -9.22 -18.49 4.53
CA HIS A 141 -9.03 -18.65 5.98
C HIS A 141 -7.58 -18.46 6.38
N LEU A 142 -7.37 -17.91 7.57
CA LEU A 142 -6.09 -17.97 8.26
C LEU A 142 -5.92 -19.32 8.94
N LEU A 143 -4.68 -19.76 9.06
CA LEU A 143 -4.32 -20.91 9.88
C LEU A 143 -3.72 -20.41 11.19
N MET A 144 -4.15 -20.98 12.31
CA MET A 144 -3.59 -20.71 13.63
C MET A 144 -2.51 -21.73 13.97
N ASP A 145 -1.54 -21.33 14.79
CA ASP A 145 -0.49 -22.19 15.32
C ASP A 145 -1.10 -23.18 16.33
N GLU A 146 -0.90 -24.48 16.12
CA GLU A 146 -1.41 -25.54 17.00
C GLU A 146 -0.71 -25.55 18.37
N SER A 147 0.53 -25.06 18.43
CA SER A 147 1.35 -25.07 19.65
C SER A 147 1.25 -23.79 20.49
N LYS A 148 0.72 -22.70 19.90
CA LYS A 148 0.67 -21.37 20.53
C LYS A 148 -0.66 -20.72 20.28
N GLU A 149 -1.44 -20.56 21.35
CA GLU A 149 -2.70 -19.85 21.31
C GLU A 149 -2.53 -18.43 20.77
N ASN A 150 -3.52 -17.97 19.99
CA ASN A 150 -3.57 -16.63 19.40
C ASN A 150 -2.35 -16.25 18.52
N ARG A 151 -1.71 -17.24 17.87
CA ARG A 151 -0.64 -17.00 16.89
C ARG A 151 -1.02 -17.51 15.50
N VAL A 152 -0.74 -16.72 14.48
CA VAL A 152 -0.93 -17.14 13.08
C VAL A 152 0.17 -18.13 12.66
N GLY A 153 -0.23 -19.21 11.99
CA GLY A 153 0.65 -20.20 11.37
C GLY A 153 0.66 -20.15 9.83
N GLY A 154 -0.27 -19.40 9.22
CA GLY A 154 -0.35 -19.29 7.77
C GLY A 154 -1.73 -18.92 7.25
N ALA A 155 -2.04 -19.35 6.03
CA ALA A 155 -3.33 -19.15 5.38
C ALA A 155 -3.62 -20.24 4.35
N VAL A 156 -4.90 -20.42 4.01
CA VAL A 156 -5.36 -21.34 2.97
C VAL A 156 -6.25 -20.65 1.97
N GLY A 157 -6.20 -21.14 0.73
CA GLY A 157 -6.98 -20.62 -0.37
C GLY A 157 -7.05 -21.60 -1.51
N PHE A 158 -7.68 -21.18 -2.60
CA PHE A 158 -7.73 -21.97 -3.81
C PHE A 158 -7.49 -21.11 -5.04
N ASN A 159 -7.03 -21.74 -6.11
CA ASN A 159 -6.88 -21.08 -7.38
C ASN A 159 -8.24 -20.89 -8.06
N CYS A 160 -8.64 -19.65 -8.30
CA CYS A 160 -9.94 -19.30 -8.88
C CYS A 160 -10.15 -19.79 -10.32
N ARG A 161 -9.09 -20.27 -11.00
CA ARG A 161 -9.18 -20.81 -12.35
C ARG A 161 -9.13 -22.33 -12.39
N THR A 162 -8.34 -22.95 -11.51
CA THR A 162 -8.13 -24.41 -11.56
C THR A 162 -8.79 -25.18 -10.41
N GLY A 163 -9.27 -24.49 -9.38
CA GLY A 163 -9.77 -25.11 -8.15
C GLY A 163 -8.67 -25.72 -7.27
N ALA A 164 -7.40 -25.63 -7.66
CA ALA A 164 -6.29 -26.20 -6.89
C ALA A 164 -6.22 -25.56 -5.50
N TYR A 165 -6.12 -26.41 -4.47
CA TYR A 165 -6.03 -25.97 -3.08
C TYR A 165 -4.58 -25.59 -2.74
N HIS A 166 -4.41 -24.46 -2.05
CA HIS A 166 -3.12 -23.93 -1.64
C HIS A 166 -3.05 -23.74 -0.13
N VAL A 167 -1.96 -24.24 0.46
CA VAL A 167 -1.63 -24.06 1.87
C VAL A 167 -0.34 -23.24 1.98
N PHE A 168 -0.44 -22.05 2.57
CA PHE A 168 0.70 -21.19 2.84
C PHE A 168 1.05 -21.29 4.32
N ARG A 169 2.24 -21.80 4.64
CA ARG A 169 2.80 -21.78 6.00
C ARG A 169 3.69 -20.55 6.12
N ALA A 170 3.45 -19.71 7.11
CA ALA A 170 4.16 -18.43 7.25
C ALA A 170 4.39 -18.08 8.73
N LYS A 171 5.52 -17.42 9.02
CA LYS A 171 5.84 -16.94 10.37
C LYS A 171 5.11 -15.63 10.72
N ALA A 172 4.72 -14.88 9.70
CA ALA A 172 3.96 -13.64 9.78
C ALA A 172 3.05 -13.57 8.55
N VAL A 173 1.84 -13.02 8.71
CA VAL A 173 0.85 -12.86 7.65
C VAL A 173 0.33 -11.43 7.69
N ILE A 174 0.28 -10.78 6.53
CA ILE A 174 -0.31 -9.45 6.34
C ILE A 174 -1.55 -9.62 5.47
N VAL A 175 -2.69 -9.15 5.95
CA VAL A 175 -3.96 -9.16 5.21
C VAL A 175 -4.16 -7.77 4.59
N ALA A 176 -4.16 -7.69 3.27
CA ALA A 176 -4.14 -6.42 2.53
C ALA A 176 -4.77 -6.52 1.14
#